data_AF-A0A3S0SJZ7-F1
#
_entry.id   AF-A0A3S0SJZ7-F1
#
_cell.length_a   1.000
_cell.length_b   1.000
_cell.length_c   1.000
_cell.angle_alpha   90.00
_cell.angle_beta   90.00
_cell.angle_gamma   90.00
#
_symmetry.space_group_name_H-M   'P 1'
#
loop_
_entity.id
_entity.type
_entity.pdbx_description
1 polymer ?
#
loop_
_entity_poly.entity_id
_entity_poly.type
_entity_poly.pdbx_seq_one_letter_code
_entity_poly.pdbx_strand_id
1 'polypeptide(L)'
;MVKSNPERHDEINAPLAHGATVLPAVTIDDYNNELRDKNGFVGDNANKKTFQLKLDELRKRLRKVGDDPIGKIATGKLSKKKIDALLKGDDLEAAALVMGAVEDFAQDFADVIGKFLKDKRWGKTERIVVGGGFRRSHFGELTIARTMVILKAAGIDVEVVPIVHHPDEAGLIGAVHLMPSWMFKGHEAMLAVDIGGTNVRAGVVKFGDGETQLADASVWESSIWRHADDEPSRTATIERLAAMLQHLIDKAEKANLKPAPIIGIACPGIIKPDGSIERGGQNLPGGNWESDSFNLPAALMKAIPEIGDDSTFVMMHNDAVVQGLSQIPFMNDVSRWAVLTIGTGLGNAHFTNRDGIKPR
;
A
#
# COMPACT_ATOMS: atom_id res chain seq x y z
N MET A 1 -7.44 45.73 14.80
CA MET A 1 -8.19 44.98 13.76
C MET A 1 -7.19 44.45 12.74
N VAL A 2 -6.78 43.20 12.88
CA VAL A 2 -5.89 42.54 11.92
C VAL A 2 -6.76 42.10 10.75
N LYS A 3 -6.48 42.63 9.56
CA LYS A 3 -7.16 42.24 8.31
C LYS A 3 -6.82 40.77 8.04
N SER A 4 -7.83 39.90 8.06
CA SER A 4 -7.73 38.52 7.61
C SER A 4 -7.38 38.52 6.12
N ASN A 5 -6.29 37.84 5.76
CA ASN A 5 -5.85 37.69 4.37
C ASN A 5 -6.88 36.81 3.63
N PRO A 6 -7.52 37.25 2.52
CA PRO A 6 -8.56 36.49 1.83
C PRO A 6 -8.03 35.20 1.17
N GLU A 7 -6.72 35.09 0.96
CA GLU A 7 -6.10 33.97 0.22
C GLU A 7 -6.11 32.63 0.97
N ARG A 8 -6.38 32.59 2.28
CA ARG A 8 -6.41 31.32 3.03
C ARG A 8 -7.64 30.45 2.78
N HIS A 9 -8.68 30.98 2.15
CA HIS A 9 -9.91 30.22 1.92
C HIS A 9 -9.92 29.45 0.60
N ASP A 10 -9.11 29.85 -0.39
CA ASP A 10 -9.09 29.21 -1.70
C ASP A 10 -8.12 28.03 -1.81
N GLU A 11 -7.16 27.87 -0.88
CA GLU A 11 -6.22 26.73 -0.88
C GLU A 11 -6.79 25.43 -0.28
N ILE A 12 -7.98 25.45 0.34
CA ILE A 12 -8.56 24.28 1.04
C ILE A 12 -9.39 23.40 0.09
N ASN A 13 -9.75 23.90 -1.10
CA ASN A 13 -10.52 23.15 -2.09
C ASN A 13 -9.61 22.61 -3.19
N ALA A 14 -8.74 21.65 -2.85
CA ALA A 14 -8.13 20.81 -3.88
C ALA A 14 -9.26 20.22 -4.76
N PRO A 15 -9.17 20.27 -6.09
CA PRO A 15 -10.20 19.70 -6.96
C PRO A 15 -10.44 18.24 -6.58
N LEU A 16 -11.72 17.86 -6.49
CA LEU A 16 -12.15 16.48 -6.38
C LEU A 16 -11.75 15.73 -7.64
N ALA A 17 -10.55 15.17 -7.64
CA ALA A 17 -9.96 14.50 -8.78
C ALA A 17 -9.31 13.19 -8.33
N HIS A 18 -9.53 12.14 -9.10
CA HIS A 18 -8.81 10.89 -8.93
C HIS A 18 -7.31 11.13 -9.18
N GLY A 19 -6.43 10.42 -8.47
CA GLY A 19 -4.99 10.58 -8.67
C GLY A 19 -4.44 11.97 -8.31
N ALA A 20 -5.16 12.76 -7.49
CA ALA A 20 -4.73 14.11 -7.11
C ALA A 20 -3.37 14.09 -6.41
N THR A 21 -2.42 14.86 -6.92
CA THR A 21 -1.06 14.96 -6.35
C THR A 21 -0.96 15.93 -5.18
N VAL A 22 -1.99 16.73 -4.94
CA VAL A 22 -2.06 17.67 -3.83
C VAL A 22 -3.23 17.29 -2.94
N LEU A 23 -2.92 16.79 -1.75
CA LEU A 23 -3.89 16.42 -0.73
C LEU A 23 -3.80 17.40 0.46
N PRO A 24 -4.80 17.42 1.38
CA PRO A 24 -4.81 18.38 2.48
C PRO A 24 -3.53 18.34 3.35
N ALA A 25 -3.00 17.15 3.66
CA ALA A 25 -1.84 17.01 4.54
C ALA A 25 -0.49 16.91 3.80
N VAL A 26 -0.50 16.44 2.55
CA VAL A 26 0.71 16.08 1.81
C VAL A 26 0.61 16.44 0.33
N THR A 27 1.76 16.71 -0.27
CA THR A 27 1.94 16.67 -1.72
C THR A 27 2.57 15.33 -2.08
N ILE A 28 2.03 14.65 -3.08
CA ILE A 28 2.60 13.43 -3.66
C ILE A 28 3.55 13.85 -4.77
N ASP A 29 4.86 13.66 -4.54
CA ASP A 29 5.90 14.11 -5.47
C ASP A 29 6.14 13.11 -6.60
N ASP A 30 5.93 11.82 -6.31
CA ASP A 30 6.20 10.72 -7.23
C ASP A 30 5.44 9.48 -6.78
N TYR A 31 5.01 8.64 -7.72
CA TYR A 31 4.49 7.31 -7.43
C TYR A 31 4.53 6.43 -8.68
N ASN A 32 4.50 5.12 -8.48
CA ASN A 32 4.66 4.14 -9.57
C ASN A 32 5.91 4.45 -10.41
N ASN A 33 7.00 4.88 -9.76
CA ASN A 33 8.25 5.24 -10.41
C ASN A 33 8.88 3.97 -10.99
N GLU A 34 9.07 4.00 -12.31
CA GLU A 34 9.60 2.96 -13.16
C GLU A 34 11.13 3.09 -13.32
N LEU A 35 11.85 3.39 -12.24
CA LEU A 35 13.30 3.57 -12.27
C LEU A 35 13.99 2.33 -12.87
N ARG A 36 14.84 2.56 -13.86
CA ARG A 36 15.58 1.50 -14.59
C ARG A 36 17.08 1.63 -14.42
N ASP A 37 17.75 0.49 -14.45
CA ASP A 37 19.19 0.38 -14.65
C ASP A 37 19.51 -0.54 -15.84
N LYS A 38 20.79 -0.86 -16.03
CA LYS A 38 21.27 -1.73 -17.11
C LYS A 38 20.66 -3.14 -17.12
N ASN A 39 20.05 -3.58 -16.01
CA ASN A 39 19.50 -4.92 -15.83
C ASN A 39 17.96 -4.94 -15.85
N GLY A 40 17.28 -3.80 -16.01
CA GLY A 40 15.82 -3.72 -16.03
C GLY A 40 15.26 -2.72 -15.02
N PHE A 41 14.07 -2.98 -14.48
CA PHE A 41 13.51 -2.14 -13.42
C PHE A 41 14.24 -2.39 -12.11
N VAL A 42 14.59 -1.31 -11.41
CA VAL A 42 15.31 -1.39 -10.14
C VAL A 42 14.47 -2.16 -9.10
N GLY A 43 13.16 -1.91 -9.05
CA GLY A 43 12.24 -2.54 -8.11
C GLY A 43 12.07 -4.06 -8.27
N ASP A 44 12.47 -4.64 -9.40
CA ASP A 44 12.40 -6.10 -9.62
C ASP A 44 13.36 -6.87 -8.69
N ASN A 45 14.36 -6.19 -8.12
CA ASN A 45 15.28 -6.77 -7.14
C ASN A 45 14.73 -6.76 -5.70
N ALA A 46 13.56 -6.15 -5.46
CA ALA A 46 12.99 -5.98 -4.12
C ALA A 46 11.50 -6.39 -4.06
N ASN A 47 11.22 -7.65 -4.40
CA ASN A 47 9.87 -8.22 -4.29
C ASN A 47 9.89 -9.60 -3.62
N LYS A 48 8.71 -10.13 -3.31
CA LYS A 48 8.57 -11.44 -2.63
C LYS A 48 9.26 -12.59 -3.38
N LYS A 49 9.23 -12.57 -4.72
CA LYS A 49 9.83 -13.62 -5.55
C LYS A 49 11.35 -13.60 -5.42
N THR A 50 11.95 -12.42 -5.38
CA THR A 50 13.41 -12.26 -5.22
C THR A 50 13.91 -12.83 -3.89
N PHE A 51 13.18 -12.62 -2.79
CA PHE A 51 13.53 -13.28 -1.51
C PHE A 51 13.49 -14.82 -1.63
N GLN A 52 12.44 -15.37 -2.25
CA GLN A 52 12.33 -16.82 -2.44
C GLN A 52 13.44 -17.37 -3.34
N LEU A 53 13.89 -16.62 -4.35
CA LEU A 53 15.01 -17.00 -5.20
C LEU A 53 16.32 -17.05 -4.41
N LYS A 54 16.61 -16.05 -3.57
CA LYS A 54 17.81 -16.05 -2.70
C LYS A 54 17.84 -17.26 -1.77
N LEU A 55 16.72 -17.56 -1.10
CA LEU A 55 16.62 -18.76 -0.28
C LEU A 55 16.83 -20.05 -1.09
N ASP A 56 16.26 -20.14 -2.29
CA ASP A 56 16.40 -21.30 -3.16
C ASP A 56 17.84 -21.50 -3.66
N GLU A 57 18.54 -20.40 -3.97
CA GLU A 57 19.94 -20.42 -4.37
C GLU A 57 20.86 -20.94 -3.25
N LEU A 58 20.65 -20.48 -2.02
CA LEU A 58 21.42 -20.98 -0.88
C LEU A 58 21.17 -22.47 -0.64
N ARG A 59 19.90 -22.91 -0.69
CA ARG A 59 19.54 -24.34 -0.61
C ARG A 59 20.19 -25.16 -1.72
N LYS A 60 20.20 -24.66 -2.96
CA LYS A 60 20.87 -25.32 -4.09
C LYS A 60 22.38 -25.44 -3.89
N ARG A 61 23.03 -24.44 -3.28
CA ARG A 61 24.47 -24.49 -2.98
C ARG A 61 24.76 -25.58 -1.94
N LEU A 62 23.96 -25.66 -0.86
CA LEU A 62 24.13 -26.70 0.17
C LEU A 62 23.95 -28.11 -0.38
N ARG A 63 22.92 -28.34 -1.23
CA ARG A 63 22.68 -29.65 -1.86
C ARG A 63 23.83 -30.17 -2.72
N LYS A 64 24.76 -29.31 -3.15
CA LYS A 64 25.95 -29.75 -3.90
C LYS A 64 27.01 -30.39 -3.01
N VAL A 65 27.00 -30.09 -1.71
CA VAL A 65 28.06 -30.47 -0.76
C VAL A 65 27.55 -31.25 0.45
N GLY A 66 26.23 -31.30 0.67
CA GLY A 66 25.61 -32.01 1.78
C GLY A 66 24.09 -31.91 1.76
N ASP A 67 23.48 -32.12 2.92
CA ASP A 67 22.03 -32.07 3.07
C ASP A 67 21.50 -30.62 3.11
N ASP A 68 20.26 -30.46 2.64
CA ASP A 68 19.50 -29.22 2.78
C ASP A 68 18.71 -29.27 4.09
N PRO A 69 18.98 -28.40 5.08
CA PRO A 69 18.31 -28.44 6.39
C PRO A 69 16.81 -28.13 6.30
N ILE A 70 16.34 -27.48 5.22
CA ILE A 70 14.90 -27.25 4.97
C ILE A 70 14.24 -28.48 4.29
N GLY A 71 15.04 -29.45 3.87
CA GLY A 71 14.59 -30.72 3.29
C GLY A 71 14.10 -30.60 1.85
N LYS A 72 13.17 -31.49 1.46
CA LYS A 72 12.76 -31.68 0.05
C LYS A 72 11.66 -30.75 -0.45
N ILE A 73 11.02 -29.98 0.44
CA ILE A 73 9.91 -29.07 0.05
C ILE A 73 10.47 -27.96 -0.85
N ALA A 74 9.96 -27.82 -2.08
CA ALA A 74 10.37 -26.75 -2.99
C ALA A 74 10.18 -25.37 -2.35
N THR A 75 11.13 -24.44 -2.54
CA THR A 75 11.14 -23.12 -1.88
C THR A 75 9.87 -22.32 -2.17
N GLY A 76 9.36 -22.36 -3.41
CA GLY A 76 8.12 -21.70 -3.79
C GLY A 76 6.85 -22.23 -3.08
N LYS A 77 6.90 -23.44 -2.50
CA LYS A 77 5.82 -24.04 -1.70
C LYS A 77 5.92 -23.71 -0.20
N LEU A 78 6.97 -23.02 0.23
CA LEU A 78 7.10 -22.56 1.61
C LEU A 78 6.22 -21.33 1.82
N SER A 79 5.27 -21.44 2.75
CA SER A 79 4.50 -20.28 3.21
C SER A 79 5.37 -19.41 4.11
N LYS A 80 5.00 -18.13 4.25
CA LYS A 80 5.69 -17.20 5.17
C LYS A 80 5.75 -17.75 6.60
N LYS A 81 4.65 -18.34 7.08
CA LYS A 81 4.57 -19.00 8.39
C LYS A 81 5.58 -20.14 8.54
N LYS A 82 5.81 -20.93 7.48
CA LYS A 82 6.82 -22.00 7.50
C LYS A 82 8.24 -21.42 7.54
N ILE A 83 8.51 -20.37 6.78
CA ILE A 83 9.82 -19.70 6.81
C ILE A 83 10.09 -19.09 8.20
N ASP A 84 9.10 -18.42 8.79
CA ASP A 84 9.21 -17.90 10.17
C ASP A 84 9.41 -19.01 11.21
N ALA A 85 8.75 -20.18 11.03
CA ALA A 85 8.93 -21.31 11.92
C ALA A 85 10.35 -21.91 11.83
N LEU A 86 10.95 -21.95 10.63
CA LEU A 86 12.34 -22.36 10.44
C LEU A 86 13.31 -21.38 11.12
N LEU A 87 13.04 -20.08 10.98
CA LEU A 87 13.86 -19.04 11.59
C LEU A 87 13.81 -19.04 13.13
N LYS A 88 12.67 -19.39 13.71
CA LYS A 88 12.45 -19.42 15.17
C LYS A 88 12.63 -20.81 15.80
N GLY A 89 12.90 -21.82 14.99
CA GLY A 89 12.98 -23.22 15.44
C GLY A 89 14.33 -23.59 16.01
N ASP A 90 14.41 -24.81 16.54
CA ASP A 90 15.64 -25.34 17.18
C ASP A 90 16.68 -25.84 16.16
N ASP A 91 16.29 -26.03 14.89
CA ASP A 91 17.22 -26.36 13.82
C ASP A 91 18.03 -25.12 13.41
N LEU A 92 19.21 -24.99 14.01
CA LEU A 92 20.10 -23.84 13.81
C LEU A 92 20.62 -23.73 12.38
N GLU A 93 20.78 -24.84 11.65
CA GLU A 93 21.22 -24.80 10.24
C GLU A 93 20.11 -24.26 9.35
N ALA A 94 18.86 -24.69 9.57
CA ALA A 94 17.72 -24.14 8.86
C ALA A 94 17.52 -22.65 9.18
N ALA A 95 17.66 -22.25 10.44
CA ALA A 95 17.58 -20.85 10.85
C ALA A 95 18.69 -20.00 10.21
N ALA A 96 19.93 -20.48 10.23
CA ALA A 96 21.08 -19.83 9.60
C ALA A 96 20.90 -19.67 8.08
N LEU A 97 20.29 -20.66 7.43
CA LEU A 97 19.98 -20.60 6.00
C LEU A 97 18.95 -19.52 5.67
N VAL A 98 17.90 -19.38 6.48
CA VAL A 98 16.93 -18.28 6.33
C VAL A 98 17.59 -16.92 6.60
N MET A 99 18.46 -16.83 7.62
CA MET A 99 19.21 -15.60 7.91
C MET A 99 20.14 -15.19 6.75
N GLY A 100 20.77 -16.15 6.07
CA GLY A 100 21.53 -15.88 4.84
C GLY A 100 20.67 -15.26 3.74
N ALA A 101 19.44 -15.75 3.55
CA ALA A 101 18.51 -15.16 2.58
C ALA A 101 18.03 -13.76 2.99
N VAL A 102 17.85 -13.52 4.30
CA VAL A 102 17.54 -12.19 4.86
C VAL A 102 18.69 -11.22 4.58
N GLU A 103 19.93 -11.62 4.82
CA GLU A 103 21.12 -10.80 4.52
C GLU A 103 21.19 -10.46 3.04
N ASP A 104 21.17 -11.48 2.17
CA ASP A 104 21.28 -11.30 0.73
C ASP A 104 20.16 -10.39 0.20
N PHE A 105 18.95 -10.49 0.72
CA PHE A 105 17.84 -9.63 0.29
C PHE A 105 17.96 -8.21 0.83
N ALA A 106 18.40 -8.04 2.08
CA ALA A 106 18.58 -6.73 2.67
C ALA A 106 19.66 -5.91 1.93
N GLN A 107 20.71 -6.56 1.43
CA GLN A 107 21.72 -5.92 0.57
C GLN A 107 21.10 -5.41 -0.74
N ASP A 108 20.37 -6.25 -1.47
CA ASP A 108 19.67 -5.83 -2.70
C ASP A 108 18.67 -4.71 -2.43
N PHE A 109 17.97 -4.77 -1.29
CA PHE A 109 16.99 -3.76 -0.94
C PHE A 109 17.64 -2.43 -0.56
N ALA A 110 18.78 -2.45 0.14
CA ALA A 110 19.59 -1.26 0.39
C ALA A 110 20.10 -0.64 -0.92
N ASP A 111 20.52 -1.46 -1.89
CA ASP A 111 20.92 -1.00 -3.22
C ASP A 111 19.76 -0.36 -3.98
N VAL A 112 18.56 -0.94 -3.91
CA VAL A 112 17.32 -0.39 -4.48
C VAL A 112 17.02 0.99 -3.86
N ILE A 113 17.03 1.10 -2.54
CA ILE A 113 16.81 2.37 -1.83
C ILE A 113 17.87 3.39 -2.24
N GLY A 114 19.15 3.01 -2.26
CA GLY A 114 20.24 3.89 -2.68
C GLY A 114 20.11 4.40 -4.12
N LYS A 115 19.47 3.63 -5.02
CA LYS A 115 19.15 4.08 -6.38
C LYS A 115 17.98 5.07 -6.39
N PHE A 116 16.92 4.80 -5.62
CA PHE A 116 15.82 5.76 -5.46
C PHE A 116 16.33 7.09 -4.91
N LEU A 117 17.14 7.10 -3.85
CA LEU A 117 17.68 8.32 -3.26
C LEU A 117 18.61 9.12 -4.17
N LYS A 118 19.06 8.58 -5.31
CA LYS A 118 19.79 9.33 -6.35
C LYS A 118 18.86 10.07 -7.30
N ASP A 119 17.58 9.70 -7.37
CA ASP A 119 16.57 10.43 -8.13
C ASP A 119 16.31 11.81 -7.49
N LYS A 120 16.12 12.84 -8.32
CA LYS A 120 15.96 14.22 -7.85
C LYS A 120 14.76 14.41 -6.93
N ARG A 121 13.67 13.65 -7.13
CA ARG A 121 12.45 13.76 -6.30
C ARG A 121 12.65 13.10 -4.93
N TRP A 122 13.50 12.08 -4.86
CA TRP A 122 13.72 11.24 -3.68
C TRP A 122 14.96 11.61 -2.86
N GLY A 123 15.90 12.38 -3.40
CA GLY A 123 17.21 12.62 -2.76
C GLY A 123 17.22 13.38 -1.44
N LYS A 124 16.06 13.88 -0.98
CA LYS A 124 15.88 14.49 0.34
C LYS A 124 14.93 13.71 1.25
N THR A 125 14.72 12.42 0.97
CA THR A 125 13.86 11.56 1.78
C THR A 125 14.51 11.36 3.16
N GLU A 126 13.78 11.69 4.22
CA GLU A 126 14.24 11.51 5.61
C GLU A 126 13.81 10.14 6.16
N ARG A 127 12.64 9.64 5.74
CA ARG A 127 12.10 8.36 6.18
C ARG A 127 11.43 7.57 5.06
N ILE A 128 11.68 6.27 5.00
CA ILE A 128 11.04 5.31 4.11
C ILE A 128 10.25 4.31 4.95
N VAL A 129 8.95 4.26 4.72
CA VAL A 129 8.05 3.27 5.33
C VAL A 129 7.96 2.04 4.43
N VAL A 130 8.17 0.86 4.99
CA VAL A 130 8.12 -0.40 4.24
C VAL A 130 6.85 -1.17 4.57
N GLY A 131 5.98 -1.29 3.57
CA GLY A 131 4.69 -1.95 3.64
C GLY A 131 4.62 -3.22 2.80
N GLY A 132 3.38 -3.56 2.42
CA GLY A 132 3.09 -4.77 1.66
C GLY A 132 3.14 -6.05 2.49
N GLY A 133 2.69 -7.15 1.88
CA GLY A 133 2.53 -8.41 2.60
C GLY A 133 3.84 -8.98 3.16
N PHE A 134 5.00 -8.63 2.59
CA PHE A 134 6.31 -9.12 3.05
C PHE A 134 6.61 -8.73 4.52
N ARG A 135 6.19 -7.53 4.94
CA ARG A 135 6.34 -7.04 6.32
C ARG A 135 5.56 -7.87 7.36
N ARG A 136 4.57 -8.69 6.96
CA ARG A 136 3.75 -9.51 7.89
C ARG A 136 4.51 -10.68 8.53
N SER A 137 5.69 -11.03 8.01
CA SER A 137 6.52 -12.11 8.55
C SER A 137 7.68 -11.58 9.36
N HIS A 138 8.12 -12.35 10.35
CA HIS A 138 9.24 -11.98 11.20
C HIS A 138 10.55 -11.85 10.40
N PHE A 139 10.80 -12.76 9.45
CA PHE A 139 11.95 -12.59 8.54
C PHE A 139 11.86 -11.31 7.70
N GLY A 140 10.65 -10.83 7.41
CA GLY A 140 10.42 -9.58 6.69
C GLY A 140 10.75 -8.35 7.54
N GLU A 141 10.34 -8.35 8.81
CA GLU A 141 10.71 -7.31 9.78
C GLU A 141 12.23 -7.28 10.00
N LEU A 142 12.87 -8.44 10.13
CA LEU A 142 14.33 -8.54 10.23
C LEU A 142 15.04 -8.04 8.98
N THR A 143 14.49 -8.32 7.80
CA THR A 143 15.01 -7.78 6.53
C THR A 143 14.98 -6.26 6.50
N ILE A 144 13.87 -5.64 6.94
CA ILE A 144 13.74 -4.18 7.02
C ILE A 144 14.78 -3.61 8.00
N ALA A 145 14.86 -4.17 9.20
CA ALA A 145 15.82 -3.74 10.21
C ALA A 145 17.27 -3.92 9.71
N ARG A 146 17.57 -5.02 9.02
CA ARG A 146 18.89 -5.28 8.46
C ARG A 146 19.24 -4.30 7.35
N THR A 147 18.28 -3.96 6.49
CA THR A 147 18.44 -2.95 5.45
C THR A 147 18.82 -1.60 6.05
N MET A 148 18.16 -1.19 7.14
CA MET A 148 18.50 0.04 7.88
C MET A 148 19.96 0.03 8.38
N VAL A 149 20.42 -1.10 8.92
CA VAL A 149 21.82 -1.24 9.37
C VAL A 149 22.81 -1.10 8.22
N ILE A 150 22.50 -1.70 7.06
CA ILE A 150 23.36 -1.62 5.86
C ILE A 150 23.45 -0.18 5.34
N LEU A 151 22.31 0.52 5.22
CA LEU A 151 22.27 1.92 4.77
C LEU A 151 23.06 2.83 5.73
N LYS A 152 22.88 2.65 7.04
CA LYS A 152 23.62 3.40 8.06
C LYS A 152 25.13 3.15 7.98
N ALA A 153 25.54 1.89 7.78
CA ALA A 153 26.96 1.54 7.61
C ALA A 153 27.55 2.16 6.33
N ALA A 154 26.74 2.36 5.29
CA ALA A 154 27.11 3.05 4.07
C ALA A 154 27.10 4.60 4.19
N GLY A 155 26.77 5.15 5.36
CA GLY A 155 26.69 6.59 5.59
C GLY A 155 25.49 7.27 4.91
N ILE A 156 24.45 6.50 4.57
CA ILE A 156 23.22 7.03 3.99
C ILE A 156 22.28 7.45 5.13
N ASP A 157 21.99 8.74 5.19
CA ASP A 157 21.15 9.35 6.22
C ASP A 157 19.66 9.26 5.82
N VAL A 158 19.06 8.11 6.08
CA VAL A 158 17.62 7.86 5.89
C VAL A 158 17.16 6.85 6.94
N GLU A 159 15.96 7.04 7.48
CA GLU A 159 15.34 6.06 8.37
C GLU A 159 14.49 5.07 7.55
N VAL A 160 14.62 3.77 7.81
CA VAL A 160 13.78 2.74 7.18
C VAL A 160 13.01 1.99 8.26
N VAL A 161 11.68 2.16 8.24
CA VAL A 161 10.79 1.63 9.28
C VAL A 161 9.69 0.76 8.67
N PRO A 162 9.19 -0.26 9.39
CA PRO A 162 8.01 -0.98 8.94
C PRO A 162 6.77 -0.07 9.01
N ILE A 163 5.81 -0.32 8.13
CA ILE A 163 4.49 0.30 8.22
C ILE A 163 3.83 -0.02 9.57
N VAL A 164 3.27 1.02 10.21
CA VAL A 164 2.65 0.91 11.55
C VAL A 164 1.39 0.05 11.46
N HIS A 165 0.46 0.43 10.58
CA HIS A 165 -0.78 -0.30 10.36
C HIS A 165 -0.51 -1.70 9.80
N HIS A 166 -1.40 -2.63 10.14
CA HIS A 166 -1.32 -3.97 9.61
C HIS A 166 -1.40 -3.93 8.07
N PRO A 167 -0.53 -4.64 7.31
CA PRO A 167 -0.47 -4.50 5.85
C PRO A 167 -1.74 -4.83 5.07
N ASP A 168 -2.65 -5.63 5.64
CA ASP A 168 -3.95 -5.91 5.01
C ASP A 168 -4.97 -4.76 5.23
N GLU A 169 -4.69 -3.84 6.15
CA GLU A 169 -5.59 -2.76 6.56
C GLU A 169 -5.06 -1.39 6.12
N ALA A 170 -3.75 -1.24 5.96
CA ALA A 170 -3.13 0.04 5.63
C ALA A 170 -3.71 0.71 4.37
N GLY A 171 -4.01 -0.07 3.31
CA GLY A 171 -4.67 0.47 2.11
C GLY A 171 -6.11 0.90 2.35
N LEU A 172 -6.83 0.24 3.27
CA LEU A 172 -8.19 0.64 3.65
C LEU A 172 -8.18 1.90 4.52
N ILE A 173 -7.33 1.92 5.56
CA ILE A 173 -7.17 3.05 6.48
C ILE A 173 -6.70 4.29 5.74
N GLY A 174 -5.71 4.14 4.84
CA GLY A 174 -5.19 5.24 4.06
C GLY A 174 -6.22 5.92 3.15
N ALA A 175 -7.29 5.21 2.76
CA ALA A 175 -8.35 5.75 1.92
C ALA A 175 -9.13 6.89 2.62
N VAL A 176 -9.12 6.94 3.95
CA VAL A 176 -9.72 8.04 4.72
C VAL A 176 -9.11 9.39 4.38
N HIS A 177 -7.82 9.42 4.04
CA HIS A 177 -7.12 10.65 3.65
C HIS A 177 -7.44 11.12 2.23
N LEU A 178 -8.19 10.34 1.43
CA LEU A 178 -8.73 10.76 0.14
C LEU A 178 -10.07 11.51 0.29
N MET A 179 -10.73 11.37 1.44
CA MET A 179 -12.06 11.91 1.65
C MET A 179 -12.00 13.44 1.84
N PRO A 180 -12.87 14.21 1.17
CA PRO A 180 -12.98 15.64 1.42
C PRO A 180 -13.43 15.93 2.85
N SER A 181 -12.89 17.01 3.43
CA SER A 181 -13.17 17.42 4.81
C SER A 181 -14.66 17.54 5.12
N TRP A 182 -15.48 18.02 4.18
CA TRP A 182 -16.90 18.22 4.40
C TRP A 182 -17.72 16.92 4.47
N MET A 183 -17.22 15.80 3.93
CA MET A 183 -17.91 14.50 3.98
C MET A 183 -17.75 13.76 5.31
N PHE A 184 -16.82 14.20 6.18
CA PHE A 184 -16.71 13.63 7.53
C PHE A 184 -17.86 14.08 8.43
N LYS A 185 -18.44 15.26 8.17
CA LYS A 185 -19.48 15.83 9.02
C LYS A 185 -20.75 14.97 8.97
N GLY A 186 -21.11 14.38 10.10
CA GLY A 186 -22.33 13.56 10.24
C GLY A 186 -22.14 12.09 9.94
N HIS A 187 -20.91 11.65 9.62
CA HIS A 187 -20.56 10.27 9.36
C HIS A 187 -19.41 9.82 10.27
N GLU A 188 -19.38 8.53 10.59
CA GLU A 188 -18.39 7.94 11.50
C GLU A 188 -17.49 6.92 10.82
N ALA A 189 -17.81 6.56 9.57
CA ALA A 189 -17.07 5.60 8.77
C ALA A 189 -17.15 5.89 7.28
N MET A 190 -16.38 5.17 6.47
CA MET A 190 -16.50 5.12 5.02
C MET A 190 -16.27 3.71 4.49
N LEU A 191 -16.64 3.46 3.24
CA LEU A 191 -16.22 2.27 2.51
C LEU A 191 -14.82 2.49 1.91
N ALA A 192 -13.99 1.47 2.00
CA ALA A 192 -12.67 1.47 1.39
C ALA A 192 -12.42 0.17 0.62
N VAL A 193 -11.67 0.26 -0.46
CA VAL A 193 -11.26 -0.87 -1.31
C VAL A 193 -9.75 -0.81 -1.52
N ASP A 194 -9.09 -1.96 -1.34
CA ASP A 194 -7.68 -2.18 -1.67
C ASP A 194 -7.56 -3.30 -2.70
N ILE A 195 -7.26 -2.92 -3.94
CA ILE A 195 -7.08 -3.84 -5.05
C ILE A 195 -5.58 -4.13 -5.20
N GLY A 196 -5.15 -5.34 -4.89
CA GLY A 196 -3.80 -5.80 -5.14
C GLY A 196 -3.72 -6.77 -6.31
N GLY A 197 -2.51 -7.10 -6.75
CA GLY A 197 -2.28 -8.07 -7.83
C GLY A 197 -2.61 -9.54 -7.51
N THR A 198 -3.23 -9.83 -6.36
CA THR A 198 -3.61 -11.21 -5.97
C THR A 198 -4.90 -11.24 -5.15
N ASN A 199 -5.21 -10.17 -4.43
CA ASN A 199 -6.39 -10.09 -3.59
C ASN A 199 -7.08 -8.74 -3.80
N VAL A 200 -8.40 -8.73 -3.71
CA VAL A 200 -9.21 -7.55 -3.47
C VAL A 200 -9.63 -7.55 -2.01
N ARG A 201 -9.51 -6.41 -1.34
CA ARG A 201 -10.07 -6.19 0.00
C ARG A 201 -11.10 -5.08 -0.10
N ALA A 202 -12.21 -5.24 0.60
CA ALA A 202 -13.16 -4.18 0.86
C ALA A 202 -13.38 -4.12 2.37
N GLY A 203 -13.61 -2.93 2.91
CA GLY A 203 -13.90 -2.77 4.32
C GLY A 203 -14.66 -1.51 4.64
N VAL A 204 -15.20 -1.47 5.85
CA VAL A 204 -15.74 -0.26 6.44
C VAL A 204 -14.71 0.24 7.43
N VAL A 205 -14.27 1.49 7.25
CA VAL A 205 -13.21 2.10 8.05
C VAL A 205 -13.84 3.20 8.90
N LYS A 206 -13.68 3.09 10.23
CA LYS A 206 -14.08 4.14 11.17
C LYS A 206 -13.01 5.23 11.21
N PHE A 207 -13.44 6.48 11.38
CA PHE A 207 -12.53 7.63 11.39
C PHE A 207 -11.80 7.85 12.73
N GLY A 208 -12.27 7.24 13.83
CA GLY A 208 -11.85 7.59 15.19
C GLY A 208 -12.79 8.62 15.84
N ASP A 209 -12.34 9.33 16.87
CA ASP A 209 -13.12 10.36 17.58
C ASP A 209 -13.20 11.70 16.80
N GLY A 210 -13.50 11.62 15.51
CA GLY A 210 -13.80 12.76 14.62
C GLY A 210 -12.70 13.16 13.63
N GLU A 211 -12.98 14.22 12.86
CA GLU A 211 -12.17 14.75 11.74
C GLU A 211 -10.70 15.04 12.03
N THR A 212 -10.32 15.17 13.30
CA THR A 212 -9.00 15.66 13.74
C THR A 212 -8.16 14.58 14.46
N GLN A 213 -8.61 13.32 14.42
CA GLN A 213 -7.87 12.19 14.99
C GLN A 213 -7.89 10.97 14.05
N LEU A 214 -7.51 11.16 12.78
CA LEU A 214 -7.41 10.05 11.81
C LEU A 214 -6.29 9.05 12.17
N ALA A 215 -5.44 9.40 13.14
CA ALA A 215 -4.52 8.48 13.80
C ALA A 215 -5.22 7.23 14.38
N ASP A 216 -6.48 7.38 14.81
CA ASP A 216 -7.28 6.30 15.41
C ASP A 216 -8.20 5.60 14.40
N ALA A 217 -8.05 5.92 13.11
CA ALA A 217 -8.81 5.28 12.05
C ALA A 217 -8.55 3.77 12.04
N SER A 218 -9.61 2.99 11.99
CA SER A 218 -9.53 1.53 12.15
C SER A 218 -10.55 0.81 11.28
N VAL A 219 -10.19 -0.39 10.84
CA VAL A 219 -11.08 -1.24 10.06
C VAL A 219 -12.11 -1.89 11.00
N TRP A 220 -13.39 -1.54 10.83
CA TRP A 220 -14.48 -2.11 11.62
C TRP A 220 -14.84 -3.52 11.16
N GLU A 221 -14.93 -3.71 9.84
CA GLU A 221 -15.24 -4.97 9.19
C GLU A 221 -14.54 -4.98 7.84
N SER A 222 -14.05 -6.15 7.42
CA SER A 222 -13.46 -6.32 6.10
C SER A 222 -13.81 -7.65 5.47
N SER A 223 -13.78 -7.66 4.15
CA SER A 223 -13.90 -8.84 3.31
C SER A 223 -12.68 -8.93 2.42
N ILE A 224 -12.07 -10.12 2.36
CA ILE A 224 -10.94 -10.40 1.48
C ILE A 224 -11.34 -11.44 0.46
N TRP A 225 -11.01 -11.16 -0.80
CA TRP A 225 -11.17 -12.08 -1.91
C TRP A 225 -9.84 -12.27 -2.63
N ARG A 226 -9.39 -13.52 -2.70
CA ARG A 226 -8.19 -13.91 -3.45
C ARG A 226 -8.53 -14.20 -4.92
N HIS A 227 -8.65 -13.14 -5.72
CA HIS A 227 -9.01 -13.24 -7.15
C HIS A 227 -8.05 -14.09 -7.97
N ALA A 228 -6.79 -14.21 -7.56
CA ALA A 228 -5.80 -15.03 -8.25
C ALA A 228 -6.12 -16.53 -8.23
N ASP A 229 -7.00 -16.99 -7.32
CA ASP A 229 -7.43 -18.38 -7.26
C ASP A 229 -8.66 -18.63 -8.17
N ASP A 230 -9.35 -17.57 -8.60
CA ASP A 230 -10.63 -17.64 -9.33
C ASP A 230 -10.54 -17.18 -10.80
N GLU A 231 -9.44 -16.50 -11.20
CA GLU A 231 -9.17 -15.96 -12.55
C GLU A 231 -10.40 -15.30 -13.23
N PRO A 232 -11.09 -14.36 -12.56
CA PRO A 232 -12.34 -13.81 -13.05
C PRO A 232 -12.13 -12.87 -14.26
N SER A 233 -13.19 -12.67 -15.04
CA SER A 233 -13.23 -11.58 -16.03
C SER A 233 -13.28 -10.21 -15.33
N ARG A 234 -12.98 -9.13 -16.07
CA ARG A 234 -13.10 -7.75 -15.54
C ARG A 234 -14.54 -7.48 -15.06
N THR A 235 -15.54 -7.88 -15.85
CA THR A 235 -16.96 -7.73 -15.48
C THR A 235 -17.31 -8.48 -14.20
N ALA A 236 -16.93 -9.76 -14.11
CA ALA A 236 -17.16 -10.57 -12.90
C ALA A 236 -16.43 -10.01 -11.67
N THR A 237 -15.28 -9.36 -11.87
CA THR A 237 -14.58 -8.66 -10.80
C THR A 237 -15.39 -7.48 -10.26
N ILE A 238 -15.98 -6.66 -11.14
CA ILE A 238 -16.79 -5.51 -10.72
C ILE A 238 -18.06 -5.99 -10.01
N GLU A 239 -18.74 -7.01 -10.56
CA GLU A 239 -19.93 -7.60 -9.93
C GLU A 239 -19.63 -8.12 -8.53
N ARG A 240 -18.52 -8.86 -8.36
CA ARG A 240 -18.13 -9.38 -7.06
C ARG A 240 -17.69 -8.29 -6.09
N LEU A 241 -16.96 -7.27 -6.57
CA LEU A 241 -16.57 -6.12 -5.74
C LEU A 241 -17.81 -5.35 -5.26
N ALA A 242 -18.78 -5.10 -6.15
CA ALA A 242 -20.04 -4.47 -5.79
C ALA A 242 -20.81 -5.29 -4.75
N ALA A 243 -20.88 -6.62 -4.91
CA ALA A 243 -21.51 -7.50 -3.93
C ALA A 243 -20.78 -7.49 -2.57
N MET A 244 -19.44 -7.45 -2.55
CA MET A 244 -18.66 -7.32 -1.32
C MET A 244 -18.98 -6.01 -0.59
N LEU A 245 -19.06 -4.90 -1.32
CA LEU A 245 -19.39 -3.58 -0.78
C LEU A 245 -20.83 -3.50 -0.29
N GLN A 246 -21.80 -4.03 -1.04
CA GLN A 246 -23.20 -4.08 -0.62
C GLN A 246 -23.36 -4.86 0.69
N HIS A 247 -22.70 -6.01 0.81
CA HIS A 247 -22.71 -6.79 2.05
C HIS A 247 -22.14 -6.02 3.25
N LEU A 248 -21.12 -5.18 3.02
CA LEU A 248 -20.55 -4.31 4.05
C LEU A 248 -21.49 -3.16 4.42
N ILE A 249 -22.18 -2.56 3.45
CA ILE A 249 -23.23 -1.54 3.68
C ILE A 249 -24.34 -2.14 4.55
N ASP A 250 -24.89 -3.29 4.16
CA ASP A 250 -25.96 -3.97 4.89
C ASP A 250 -25.55 -4.30 6.34
N LYS A 251 -24.27 -4.66 6.55
CA LYS A 251 -23.71 -4.90 7.89
C LYS A 251 -23.63 -3.60 8.69
N ALA A 252 -23.14 -2.52 8.10
CA ALA A 252 -23.03 -1.21 8.75
C ALA A 252 -24.40 -0.69 9.18
N GLU A 253 -25.40 -0.76 8.30
CA GLU A 253 -26.78 -0.36 8.60
C GLU A 253 -27.38 -1.15 9.77
N LYS A 254 -27.21 -2.48 9.79
CA LYS A 254 -27.66 -3.33 10.91
C LYS A 254 -26.98 -2.99 12.23
N ALA A 255 -25.77 -2.45 12.17
CA ALA A 255 -25.01 -2.00 13.34
C ALA A 255 -25.30 -0.54 13.71
N ASN A 256 -26.24 0.15 13.04
CA ASN A 256 -26.47 1.60 13.14
C ASN A 256 -25.21 2.44 12.89
N LEU A 257 -24.25 1.89 12.15
CA LEU A 257 -23.07 2.60 11.71
C LEU A 257 -23.44 3.34 10.43
N LYS A 258 -23.13 4.65 10.34
CA LYS A 258 -23.43 5.46 9.15
C LYS A 258 -22.17 5.77 8.33
N PRO A 259 -21.85 4.97 7.29
CA PRO A 259 -20.82 5.32 6.34
C PRO A 259 -21.16 6.64 5.62
N ALA A 260 -20.15 7.45 5.34
CA ALA A 260 -20.24 8.52 4.37
C ALA A 260 -20.53 7.93 2.98
N PRO A 261 -21.23 8.65 2.09
CA PRO A 261 -21.58 8.19 0.75
C PRO A 261 -20.38 8.25 -0.20
N ILE A 262 -19.25 7.68 0.21
CA ILE A 262 -18.00 7.64 -0.52
C ILE A 262 -17.33 6.28 -0.41
N ILE A 263 -16.76 5.84 -1.53
CA ILE A 263 -15.88 4.68 -1.62
C ILE A 263 -14.48 5.18 -1.97
N GLY A 264 -13.53 5.01 -1.05
CA GLY A 264 -12.12 5.26 -1.32
C GLY A 264 -11.43 4.01 -1.88
N ILE A 265 -10.67 4.15 -2.97
CA ILE A 265 -10.08 3.03 -3.70
C ILE A 265 -8.57 3.21 -3.82
N ALA A 266 -7.83 2.24 -3.29
CA ALA A 266 -6.44 1.96 -3.59
C ALA A 266 -6.37 0.99 -4.79
N CYS A 267 -5.84 1.46 -5.92
CA CYS A 267 -5.79 0.68 -7.17
C CYS A 267 -4.39 0.78 -7.81
N PRO A 268 -3.76 -0.31 -8.27
CA PRO A 268 -2.46 -0.27 -8.92
C PRO A 268 -2.52 0.48 -10.25
N GLY A 269 -1.46 1.24 -10.51
CA GLY A 269 -1.29 1.99 -11.76
C GLY A 269 -1.31 3.50 -11.59
N ILE A 270 -1.20 4.17 -12.73
CA ILE A 270 -1.23 5.64 -12.86
C ILE A 270 -2.66 6.09 -13.06
N ILE A 271 -3.20 6.79 -12.07
CA ILE A 271 -4.60 7.19 -12.03
C ILE A 271 -4.72 8.60 -12.59
N LYS A 272 -5.52 8.76 -13.65
CA LYS A 272 -5.81 10.08 -14.24
C LYS A 272 -6.93 10.79 -13.46
N PRO A 273 -7.06 12.13 -13.59
CA PRO A 273 -8.10 12.92 -12.93
C PRO A 273 -9.54 12.43 -13.13
N ASP A 274 -9.82 11.81 -14.28
CA ASP A 274 -11.13 11.26 -14.64
C ASP A 274 -11.39 9.85 -14.08
N GLY A 275 -10.42 9.24 -13.39
CA GLY A 275 -10.50 7.90 -12.84
C GLY A 275 -10.13 6.78 -13.81
N SER A 276 -9.67 7.10 -15.02
CA SER A 276 -9.06 6.11 -15.93
C SER A 276 -7.67 5.70 -15.43
N ILE A 277 -7.26 4.46 -15.75
CA ILE A 277 -5.93 3.94 -15.43
C ILE A 277 -5.08 4.05 -16.68
N GLU A 278 -4.02 4.85 -16.66
CA GLU A 278 -3.16 5.06 -17.83
C GLU A 278 -2.28 3.84 -18.14
N ARG A 279 -1.65 3.30 -17.09
CA ARG A 279 -0.78 2.11 -17.14
C ARG A 279 -0.55 1.54 -15.74
N GLY A 280 -0.04 0.32 -15.63
CA GLY A 280 0.29 -0.32 -14.35
C GLY A 280 -0.81 -1.26 -13.82
N GLY A 281 -1.88 -1.45 -14.59
CA GLY A 281 -3.02 -2.32 -14.27
C GLY A 281 -2.83 -3.78 -14.71
N GLN A 282 -1.66 -4.17 -15.21
CA GLN A 282 -1.41 -5.51 -15.79
C GLN A 282 -1.65 -6.68 -14.82
N ASN A 283 -1.54 -6.44 -13.51
CA ASN A 283 -1.75 -7.47 -12.49
C ASN A 283 -3.21 -7.51 -11.98
N LEU A 284 -4.10 -6.71 -12.56
CA LEU A 284 -5.51 -6.67 -12.19
C LEU A 284 -6.30 -7.81 -12.86
N PRO A 285 -7.28 -8.38 -12.15
CA PRO A 285 -8.01 -9.56 -12.60
C PRO A 285 -8.79 -9.32 -13.90
N GLY A 286 -8.71 -10.26 -14.84
CA GLY A 286 -9.44 -10.21 -16.11
C GLY A 286 -8.88 -9.24 -17.16
N GLY A 287 -7.82 -8.49 -16.86
CA GLY A 287 -7.11 -7.63 -17.82
C GLY A 287 -7.90 -6.42 -18.36
N ASN A 288 -7.28 -5.68 -19.27
CA ASN A 288 -7.85 -4.52 -19.98
C ASN A 288 -8.32 -3.35 -19.08
N TRP A 289 -7.81 -3.22 -17.86
CA TRP A 289 -8.18 -2.12 -16.95
C TRP A 289 -7.77 -0.74 -17.45
N GLU A 290 -6.81 -0.69 -18.38
CA GLU A 290 -6.27 0.52 -19.02
C GLU A 290 -7.03 0.89 -20.31
N SER A 291 -8.12 0.18 -20.64
CA SER A 291 -8.90 0.45 -21.84
C SER A 291 -9.70 1.75 -21.70
N ASP A 292 -9.68 2.59 -22.74
CA ASP A 292 -10.50 3.81 -22.84
C ASP A 292 -12.02 3.56 -22.69
N SER A 293 -12.47 2.32 -22.89
CA SER A 293 -13.87 1.91 -22.71
C SER A 293 -14.26 1.59 -21.27
N PHE A 294 -13.35 1.74 -20.31
CA PHE A 294 -13.55 1.33 -18.93
C PHE A 294 -13.09 2.38 -17.93
N ASN A 295 -13.92 2.57 -16.90
CA ASN A 295 -13.64 3.47 -15.79
C ASN A 295 -14.18 2.81 -14.51
N LEU A 296 -13.27 2.41 -13.60
CA LEU A 296 -13.64 1.71 -12.37
C LEU A 296 -14.56 2.56 -11.47
N PRO A 297 -14.24 3.84 -11.18
CA PRO A 297 -15.13 4.70 -10.42
C PRO A 297 -16.56 4.77 -10.97
N ALA A 298 -16.72 5.01 -12.28
CA ALA A 298 -18.02 5.07 -12.92
C ALA A 298 -18.77 3.73 -12.87
N ALA A 299 -18.06 2.61 -13.03
CA ALA A 299 -18.65 1.28 -12.94
C ALA A 299 -19.19 0.99 -11.53
N LEU A 300 -18.47 1.41 -10.49
CA LEU A 300 -18.92 1.24 -9.10
C LEU A 300 -20.05 2.19 -8.72
N MET A 301 -20.01 3.46 -9.13
CA MET A 301 -21.13 4.39 -8.92
C MET A 301 -22.41 3.89 -9.61
N LYS A 302 -22.30 3.20 -10.76
CA LYS A 302 -23.45 2.56 -11.41
C LYS A 302 -23.96 1.34 -10.63
N ALA A 303 -23.06 0.55 -10.04
CA ALA A 303 -23.42 -0.67 -9.33
C ALA A 303 -23.95 -0.40 -7.92
N ILE A 304 -23.50 0.68 -7.29
CA ILE A 304 -23.89 1.15 -5.95
C ILE A 304 -24.25 2.63 -6.08
N PRO A 305 -25.46 2.97 -6.56
CA PRO A 305 -25.83 4.35 -6.85
C PRO A 305 -25.98 5.22 -5.60
N GLU A 306 -26.34 4.60 -4.47
CA GLU A 306 -26.63 5.29 -3.21
C GLU A 306 -25.99 4.54 -2.03
N ILE A 307 -25.57 5.29 -1.03
CA ILE A 307 -25.15 4.79 0.29
C ILE A 307 -25.94 5.60 1.31
N GLY A 308 -26.82 4.94 2.07
CA GLY A 308 -27.84 5.65 2.84
C GLY A 308 -28.80 6.38 1.90
N ASP A 309 -29.04 7.67 2.17
CA ASP A 309 -29.98 8.50 1.40
C ASP A 309 -29.29 9.37 0.32
N ASP A 310 -27.97 9.23 0.16
CA ASP A 310 -27.15 10.10 -0.67
C ASP A 310 -26.49 9.34 -1.84
N SER A 311 -26.27 10.05 -2.96
CA SER A 311 -25.59 9.49 -4.12
C SER A 311 -24.13 9.13 -3.81
N THR A 312 -23.71 7.94 -4.24
CA THR A 312 -22.36 7.44 -4.03
C THR A 312 -21.33 8.27 -4.79
N PHE A 313 -20.29 8.68 -4.09
CA PHE A 313 -19.06 9.22 -4.65
C PHE A 313 -17.94 8.18 -4.61
N VAL A 314 -17.00 8.25 -5.55
CA VAL A 314 -15.82 7.39 -5.55
C VAL A 314 -14.58 8.24 -5.65
N MET A 315 -13.59 7.99 -4.79
CA MET A 315 -12.24 8.54 -4.91
C MET A 315 -11.26 7.41 -5.12
N MET A 316 -10.37 7.56 -6.09
CA MET A 316 -9.40 6.52 -6.43
C MET A 316 -8.01 7.10 -6.54
N HIS A 317 -7.04 6.38 -5.99
CA HIS A 317 -5.62 6.69 -6.13
C HIS A 317 -4.80 5.40 -6.22
N ASN A 318 -3.56 5.53 -6.68
CA ASN A 318 -2.54 4.48 -6.67
C ASN A 318 -2.46 3.73 -5.32
N ASP A 319 -2.34 2.42 -5.37
CA ASP A 319 -2.28 1.52 -4.20
C ASP A 319 -1.16 1.86 -3.20
N ALA A 320 0.07 2.08 -3.68
CA ALA A 320 1.19 2.46 -2.83
C ALA A 320 0.97 3.84 -2.21
N VAL A 321 0.39 4.79 -2.95
CA VAL A 321 0.02 6.11 -2.40
C VAL A 321 -0.96 5.93 -1.25
N VAL A 322 -2.10 5.26 -1.47
CA VAL A 322 -3.11 5.10 -0.42
C VAL A 322 -2.55 4.35 0.79
N GLN A 323 -1.78 3.27 0.57
CA GLN A 323 -1.11 2.59 1.68
C GLN A 323 -0.17 3.53 2.46
N GLY A 324 0.57 4.39 1.75
CA GLY A 324 1.40 5.43 2.34
C GLY A 324 0.59 6.43 3.16
N LEU A 325 -0.56 6.91 2.66
CA LEU A 325 -1.39 7.90 3.36
C LEU A 325 -1.79 7.46 4.77
N SER A 326 -1.94 6.16 5.02
CA SER A 326 -2.18 5.62 6.38
C SER A 326 -1.07 5.96 7.39
N GLN A 327 0.07 6.47 6.93
CA GLN A 327 1.21 6.83 7.75
C GLN A 327 1.29 8.31 8.07
N ILE A 328 0.45 9.15 7.45
CA ILE A 328 0.42 10.60 7.70
C ILE A 328 0.48 10.94 9.19
N PRO A 329 -0.32 10.32 10.10
CA PRO A 329 -0.28 10.64 11.52
C PRO A 329 1.08 10.42 12.21
N PHE A 330 1.96 9.59 11.62
CA PHE A 330 3.26 9.20 12.18
C PHE A 330 4.45 9.85 11.46
N MET A 331 4.21 10.76 10.51
CA MET A 331 5.26 11.36 9.67
C MET A 331 5.45 12.85 9.93
N ASN A 332 4.95 13.38 11.06
CA ASN A 332 4.87 14.82 11.32
C ASN A 332 6.20 15.46 11.70
N ASP A 333 7.17 14.62 12.05
CA ASP A 333 8.52 14.96 12.48
C ASP A 333 9.52 15.01 11.31
N VAL A 334 9.08 14.67 10.10
CA VAL A 334 9.89 14.73 8.87
C VAL A 334 9.23 15.64 7.84
N SER A 335 10.01 16.22 6.94
CA SER A 335 9.50 17.05 5.83
C SER A 335 9.17 16.20 4.61
N ARG A 336 10.00 15.20 4.31
CA ARG A 336 9.87 14.34 3.12
C ARG A 336 10.04 12.88 3.48
N TRP A 337 9.12 12.06 3.00
CA TRP A 337 9.10 10.65 3.30
C TRP A 337 8.56 9.86 2.11
N ALA A 338 8.80 8.56 2.12
CA ALA A 338 8.36 7.68 1.05
C ALA A 338 7.78 6.38 1.61
N VAL A 339 7.07 5.66 0.75
CA VAL A 339 6.61 4.31 1.02
C VAL A 339 7.12 3.36 -0.05
N LEU A 340 7.56 2.18 0.37
CA LEU A 340 7.93 1.05 -0.49
C LEU A 340 7.11 -0.17 -0.08
N THR A 341 6.30 -0.72 -0.97
CA THR A 341 5.38 -1.82 -0.67
C THR A 341 5.87 -3.11 -1.32
N ILE A 342 6.32 -4.07 -0.49
CA ILE A 342 6.92 -5.32 -0.99
C ILE A 342 5.82 -6.39 -1.12
N GLY A 343 5.39 -6.63 -2.36
CA GLY A 343 4.35 -7.58 -2.75
C GLY A 343 4.78 -8.46 -3.92
N THR A 344 3.87 -8.63 -4.89
CA THR A 344 4.18 -9.27 -6.18
C THR A 344 5.22 -8.46 -6.96
N GLY A 345 5.11 -7.13 -6.91
CA GLY A 345 6.15 -6.19 -7.30
C GLY A 345 6.57 -5.29 -6.14
N LEU A 346 7.27 -4.21 -6.46
CA LEU A 346 7.61 -3.13 -5.54
C LEU A 346 6.75 -1.90 -5.86
N GLY A 347 5.70 -1.66 -5.08
CA GLY A 347 4.97 -0.39 -5.15
C GLY A 347 5.77 0.71 -4.47
N ASN A 348 5.65 1.94 -4.97
CA ASN A 348 6.40 3.08 -4.44
C ASN A 348 5.61 4.39 -4.57
N ALA A 349 5.77 5.26 -3.57
CA ALA A 349 5.32 6.65 -3.60
C ALA A 349 6.19 7.53 -2.70
N HIS A 350 6.31 8.81 -3.04
CA HIS A 350 7.05 9.82 -2.30
C HIS A 350 6.12 10.99 -1.95
N PHE A 351 6.30 11.52 -0.74
CA PHE A 351 5.46 12.54 -0.14
C PHE A 351 6.30 13.68 0.44
N THR A 352 5.76 14.89 0.33
CA THR A 352 6.21 16.07 1.06
C THR A 352 5.08 16.54 1.97
N ASN A 353 5.36 16.68 3.27
CA ASN A 353 4.40 17.22 4.22
C ASN A 353 4.17 18.71 3.94
N ARG A 354 2.92 19.17 4.09
CA ARG A 354 2.55 20.58 3.84
C ARG A 354 2.74 21.41 5.10
N ASP A 355 3.57 22.45 5.00
CA ASP A 355 3.87 23.36 6.11
C ASP A 355 2.59 23.99 6.70
N GLY A 356 2.53 24.09 8.03
CA GLY A 356 1.44 24.78 8.74
C GLY A 356 0.12 24.01 8.86
N ILE A 357 0.03 22.80 8.30
CA ILE A 357 -1.12 21.91 8.44
C ILE A 357 -0.74 20.83 9.45
N LYS A 358 -1.27 20.93 10.68
CA LYS A 358 -1.24 19.78 11.58
C LYS A 358 -2.07 18.68 10.92
N PRO A 359 -1.54 17.45 10.79
CA PRO A 359 -2.31 16.36 10.24
C PRO A 359 -3.53 16.12 11.13
N ARG A 360 -4.63 15.87 10.44
CA ARG A 360 -5.88 15.44 11.00
C ARG A 360 -5.76 14.00 11.48
#